data_AF-X1F9E3-F1
#
_entry.id   AF-X1F9E3-F1
#
_cell.length_a   1.000
_cell.length_b   1.000
_cell.length_c   1.000
_cell.angle_alpha   90.00
_cell.angle_beta   90.00
_cell.angle_gamma   90.00
#
_symmetry.space_group_name_H-M   'P 1'
#
loop_
_entity.id
_entity.type
_entity.pdbx_description
1 polymer ?
#
loop_
_entity_poly.entity_id
_entity_poly.type
_entity_poly.pdbx_seq_one_letter_code
_entity_poly.pdbx_strand_id
1 'polypeptide(L)'
;MEQVKKQTKEDFCRNSFKWGGIDIKWFDLTGMSPIDHERHAKIEMRHLHTQGHYVRFEVSIINKMSGCIDKKTFLFSDYLGPEDNETGIWTFAAVNYGGMYWWETGENAAPKSTRRICVAIENYIATFR
;
A
#
# COMPACT_ATOMS: atom_id res chain seq x y z
N MET A 1 7.99 -26.70 -18.51
CA MET A 1 8.04 -25.25 -18.19
C MET A 1 6.99 -24.99 -17.14
N GLU A 2 7.41 -24.73 -15.91
CA GLU A 2 6.53 -24.34 -14.82
C GLU A 2 5.99 -22.93 -15.12
N GLN A 3 4.67 -22.77 -15.19
CA GLN A 3 4.08 -21.43 -15.34
C GLN A 3 4.38 -20.66 -14.05
N VAL A 4 5.31 -19.70 -14.10
CA VAL A 4 5.52 -18.76 -13.01
C VAL A 4 4.21 -18.02 -12.79
N LYS A 5 3.55 -18.31 -11.67
CA LYS A 5 2.25 -17.72 -11.33
C LYS A 5 2.45 -16.21 -11.18
N LYS A 6 1.89 -15.44 -12.12
CA LYS A 6 1.98 -13.98 -12.16
C LYS A 6 1.39 -13.41 -10.86
N GLN A 7 2.19 -12.73 -10.04
CA GLN A 7 1.69 -12.09 -8.82
C GLN A 7 0.69 -11.00 -9.21
N THR A 8 -0.55 -11.13 -8.74
CA THR A 8 -1.56 -10.09 -8.99
C THR A 8 -1.28 -8.86 -8.13
N LYS A 9 -1.84 -7.71 -8.50
CA LYS A 9 -1.74 -6.49 -7.68
C LYS A 9 -2.39 -6.69 -6.31
N GLU A 10 -3.46 -7.46 -6.24
CA GLU A 10 -4.11 -7.82 -4.98
C GLU A 10 -3.20 -8.67 -4.11
N ASP A 11 -2.55 -9.69 -4.68
CA ASP A 11 -1.57 -10.52 -3.97
C ASP A 11 -0.40 -9.68 -3.48
N PHE A 12 0.05 -8.71 -4.27
CA PHE A 12 1.08 -7.79 -3.83
C PHE A 12 0.61 -6.92 -2.66
N CYS A 13 -0.56 -6.28 -2.74
CA CYS A 13 -1.10 -5.46 -1.65
C CYS A 13 -1.32 -6.25 -0.36
N ARG A 14 -1.73 -7.52 -0.49
CA ARG A 14 -1.99 -8.42 0.63
C ARG A 14 -0.71 -8.95 1.27
N ASN A 15 0.27 -9.36 0.47
CA ASN A 15 1.41 -10.14 0.95
C ASN A 15 2.68 -9.30 1.13
N SER A 16 2.84 -8.21 0.39
CA SER A 16 4.00 -7.30 0.53
C SER A 16 3.89 -6.39 1.74
N PHE A 17 2.69 -6.18 2.26
CA PHE A 17 2.40 -5.25 3.36
C PHE A 17 2.00 -6.02 4.62
N LYS A 18 2.74 -5.80 5.71
CA LYS A 18 2.55 -6.46 7.01
C LYS A 18 1.40 -5.82 7.81
N TRP A 19 0.16 -6.00 7.32
CA TRP A 19 -1.05 -5.54 7.99
C TRP A 19 -1.25 -6.25 9.33
N GLY A 20 -1.53 -5.49 10.40
CA GLY A 20 -1.51 -5.94 11.79
C GLY A 20 -2.87 -6.32 12.39
N GLY A 21 -3.94 -6.36 11.60
CA GLY A 21 -5.26 -6.77 12.10
C GLY A 21 -6.47 -6.00 11.55
N ILE A 22 -6.28 -5.14 10.55
CA ILE A 22 -7.40 -4.61 9.76
C ILE A 22 -7.79 -5.61 8.68
N ASP A 23 -9.09 -5.93 8.59
CA ASP A 23 -9.62 -6.74 7.49
C ASP A 23 -9.74 -5.85 6.25
N ILE A 24 -8.86 -6.07 5.27
CA ILE A 24 -8.85 -5.34 4.01
C ILE A 24 -9.24 -6.27 2.87
N LYS A 25 -10.34 -5.93 2.21
CA LYS A 25 -10.77 -6.54 0.96
C LYS A 25 -10.15 -5.78 -0.20
N TRP A 26 -9.10 -6.36 -0.77
CA TRP A 26 -8.40 -5.81 -1.93
C TRP A 26 -9.14 -6.13 -3.23
N PHE A 27 -9.19 -5.14 -4.11
CA PHE A 27 -9.57 -5.23 -5.52
C PHE A 27 -8.58 -4.40 -6.32
N ASP A 28 -7.78 -5.05 -7.17
CA ASP A 28 -6.63 -4.44 -7.84
C ASP A 28 -5.67 -3.74 -6.85
N LEU A 29 -5.57 -2.40 -6.91
CA LEU A 29 -4.74 -1.56 -6.01
C LEU A 29 -5.55 -0.81 -4.95
N THR A 30 -6.83 -1.17 -4.81
CA THR A 30 -7.76 -0.54 -3.88
C THR A 30 -8.21 -1.53 -2.83
N GLY A 31 -7.99 -1.21 -1.57
CA GLY A 31 -8.45 -1.96 -0.41
C GLY A 31 -9.62 -1.27 0.25
N MET A 32 -10.63 -2.02 0.68
CA MET A 32 -11.72 -1.53 1.50
C MET A 32 -11.68 -2.22 2.87
N SER A 33 -11.73 -1.44 3.95
CA SER A 33 -11.82 -1.95 5.32
C SER A 33 -13.02 -1.32 6.04
N PRO A 34 -13.91 -2.10 6.66
CA PRO A 34 -15.01 -1.55 7.42
C PRO A 34 -14.48 -0.84 8.68
N ILE A 35 -15.03 0.34 8.97
CA ILE A 35 -14.80 1.04 10.24
C ILE A 35 -15.98 0.78 11.16
N ASP A 36 -17.20 0.98 10.63
CA ASP A 36 -18.47 0.63 11.26
C ASP A 36 -19.56 0.35 10.19
N HIS A 37 -20.83 0.36 10.60
CA HIS A 37 -21.98 0.10 9.73
C HIS A 37 -22.18 1.13 8.61
N GLU A 38 -21.69 2.37 8.74
CA GLU A 38 -21.84 3.44 7.76
C GLU A 38 -20.53 3.86 7.08
N ARG A 39 -19.38 3.59 7.72
CA ARG A 39 -18.09 4.13 7.33
C ARG A 39 -17.11 3.03 6.94
N HIS A 40 -16.36 3.30 5.88
CA HIS A 40 -15.30 2.43 5.37
C HIS A 40 -14.04 3.24 5.13
N ALA A 41 -12.88 2.63 5.36
CA ALA A 41 -11.61 3.12 4.86
C ALA A 41 -11.38 2.56 3.46
N LYS A 42 -11.15 3.45 2.50
CA LYS A 42 -10.65 3.13 1.15
C LYS A 42 -9.16 3.42 1.12
N ILE A 43 -8.35 2.39 0.84
CA ILE A 43 -6.88 2.46 0.81
C ILE A 43 -6.45 2.23 -0.64
N GLU A 44 -5.91 3.25 -1.30
CA GLU A 44 -5.50 3.16 -2.71
C GLU A 44 -4.00 3.31 -2.86
N MET A 45 -3.35 2.36 -3.53
CA MET A 45 -1.96 2.53 -3.92
C MET A 45 -1.86 3.44 -5.15
N ARG A 46 -1.07 4.51 -5.06
CA ARG A 46 -1.03 5.57 -6.07
C ARG A 46 0.37 5.79 -6.61
N HIS A 47 0.42 6.16 -7.89
CA HIS A 47 1.66 6.53 -8.55
C HIS A 47 2.04 7.99 -8.30
N LEU A 48 3.32 8.29 -8.40
CA LEU A 48 3.84 9.65 -8.42
C LEU A 48 4.42 9.93 -9.81
N HIS A 49 3.73 10.78 -10.58
CA HIS A 49 4.08 11.28 -11.91
C HIS A 49 4.19 10.24 -13.04
N THR A 50 4.70 9.03 -12.80
CA THR A 50 4.92 7.99 -13.80
C THR A 50 3.95 6.82 -13.61
N GLN A 51 3.19 6.49 -14.66
CA GLN A 51 2.29 5.35 -14.63
C GLN A 51 3.07 4.04 -14.40
N GLY A 52 2.60 3.21 -13.47
CA GLY A 52 3.23 1.93 -13.13
C GLY A 52 4.23 1.99 -11.98
N HIS A 53 4.57 3.18 -11.47
CA HIS A 53 5.46 3.37 -10.31
C HIS A 53 4.67 3.93 -9.12
N TYR A 54 4.41 3.10 -8.12
CA TYR A 54 3.59 3.39 -6.96
C TYR A 54 4.46 3.70 -5.75
N VAL A 55 4.23 4.86 -5.14
CA VAL A 55 5.10 5.39 -4.07
C VAL A 55 4.34 5.75 -2.81
N ARG A 56 3.03 5.55 -2.78
CA ARG A 56 2.19 6.00 -1.66
C ARG A 56 0.88 5.22 -1.56
N PHE A 57 0.31 5.26 -0.37
CA PHE A 57 -1.11 5.02 -0.16
C PHE A 57 -1.87 6.34 0.00
N GLU A 58 -3.04 6.42 -0.61
CA GLU A 58 -4.06 7.41 -0.28
C GLU A 58 -5.18 6.70 0.48
N VAL A 59 -5.47 7.17 1.69
CA VAL A 59 -6.52 6.60 2.54
C VAL A 59 -7.64 7.61 2.66
N SER A 60 -8.81 7.24 2.16
CA SER A 60 -10.04 8.04 2.27
C SER A 60 -11.01 7.38 3.23
N ILE A 61 -11.58 8.14 4.15
CA ILE A 61 -12.67 7.71 5.01
C ILE A 61 -13.98 8.03 4.31
N ILE A 62 -14.78 7.02 4.00
CA ILE A 62 -15.99 7.15 3.20
C ILE A 62 -17.19 6.78 4.06
N ASN A 63 -18.16 7.68 4.18
CA ASN A 63 -19.50 7.41 4.69
C ASN A 63 -20.45 7.09 3.53
N LYS A 64 -21.32 6.10 3.73
CA LYS A 64 -22.28 5.64 2.70
C LYS A 64 -23.25 6.71 2.22
N MET A 65 -23.57 7.69 3.06
CA MET A 65 -24.55 8.74 2.79
C MET A 65 -23.89 10.04 2.32
N SER A 66 -22.83 10.46 3.01
CA SER A 66 -22.20 11.77 2.78
C SER A 66 -20.93 11.73 1.92
N GLY A 67 -20.46 10.55 1.51
CA GLY A 67 -19.28 10.40 0.66
C GLY A 67 -17.97 10.49 1.45
N CYS A 68 -16.96 11.14 0.88
CA CYS A 68 -15.63 11.24 1.51
C CYS A 68 -15.64 12.23 2.68
N ILE A 69 -15.36 11.74 3.89
CA ILE A 69 -15.25 12.53 5.12
C ILE A 69 -13.86 13.13 5.25
N ASP A 70 -12.82 12.30 5.07
CA ASP A 70 -11.43 12.71 5.24
C ASP A 70 -10.52 11.95 4.28
N LYS A 71 -9.36 12.52 3.96
CA LYS A 71 -8.37 11.92 3.08
C LYS A 71 -6.96 12.25 3.55
N LYS A 72 -6.12 11.21 3.63
CA LYS A 72 -4.71 11.34 4.01
C LYS A 72 -3.80 10.55 3.08
N THR A 73 -2.62 11.09 2.82
CA THR A 73 -1.58 10.46 2.00
C THR A 73 -0.45 9.94 2.89
N PHE A 74 0.04 8.74 2.58
CA PHE A 74 1.15 8.08 3.25
C PHE A 74 2.20 7.72 2.19
N LEU A 75 3.27 8.53 2.08
CA LEU A 75 4.35 8.26 1.15
C LEU A 75 5.19 7.10 1.68
N PHE A 76 5.63 6.22 0.78
CA PHE A 76 6.51 5.11 1.12
C PHE A 76 7.82 5.63 1.72
N SER A 77 8.37 6.72 1.19
CA SER A 77 9.60 7.36 1.70
C SER A 77 9.53 7.80 3.16
N ASP A 78 8.33 8.08 3.69
CA ASP A 78 8.16 8.53 5.08
C ASP A 78 8.26 7.35 6.07
N TYR A 79 8.13 6.12 5.58
CA TYR A 79 7.99 4.92 6.42
C TYR A 79 8.91 3.76 6.00
N LEU A 80 9.44 3.80 4.78
CA LEU A 80 10.33 2.84 4.11
C LEU A 80 11.54 3.66 3.66
N GLY A 81 12.51 3.82 4.56
CA GLY A 81 13.66 4.69 4.38
C GLY A 81 14.97 3.91 4.16
N PRO A 82 16.06 4.60 3.80
CA PRO A 82 17.36 4.00 3.50
C PRO A 82 18.03 3.29 4.69
N GLU A 83 17.52 3.43 5.91
CA GLU A 83 18.00 2.60 7.03
C GLU A 83 17.60 1.12 6.88
N ASP A 84 16.67 0.83 5.97
CA ASP A 84 16.33 -0.53 5.55
C ASP A 84 17.23 -1.07 4.42
N ASN A 85 18.10 -0.26 3.78
CA ASN A 85 19.15 -0.67 2.82
C ASN A 85 20.27 0.40 2.74
N GLU A 86 21.52 0.06 3.10
CA GLU A 86 22.68 0.91 3.46
C GLU A 86 23.09 2.06 2.51
N THR A 87 22.39 2.30 1.40
CA THR A 87 22.89 3.00 0.22
C THR A 87 22.11 4.27 -0.15
N GLY A 88 21.12 4.72 0.65
CA GLY A 88 20.41 5.97 0.36
C GLY A 88 19.41 5.86 -0.81
N ILE A 89 18.98 4.65 -1.16
CA ILE A 89 18.21 4.39 -2.36
C ILE A 89 16.70 4.44 -2.09
N TRP A 90 15.94 4.94 -3.07
CA TRP A 90 14.48 5.04 -3.03
C TRP A 90 13.81 3.70 -3.34
N THR A 91 12.93 3.25 -2.45
CA THR A 91 12.10 2.05 -2.64
C THR A 91 10.68 2.43 -3.11
N PHE A 92 10.20 1.81 -4.18
CA PHE A 92 8.83 1.96 -4.67
C PHE A 92 8.25 0.63 -5.17
N ALA A 93 6.93 0.54 -5.32
CA ALA A 93 6.30 -0.61 -5.94
C ALA A 93 6.13 -0.35 -7.45
N ALA A 94 6.43 -1.34 -8.28
CA ALA A 94 6.39 -1.23 -9.73
C ALA A 94 5.55 -2.34 -10.36
N VAL A 95 5.02 -2.08 -11.56
CA VAL A 95 4.35 -3.10 -12.39
C VAL A 95 5.18 -3.32 -13.65
N ASN A 96 5.48 -4.59 -13.95
CA ASN A 96 6.18 -5.02 -15.17
C ASN A 96 5.49 -6.27 -15.75
N TYR A 97 5.95 -6.77 -16.90
CA TYR A 97 5.36 -7.88 -17.67
C TYR A 97 5.06 -9.14 -16.82
N GLY A 98 5.76 -9.35 -15.70
CA GLY A 98 5.61 -10.48 -14.76
C GLY A 98 4.74 -10.25 -13.51
N GLY A 99 4.16 -9.06 -13.30
CA GLY A 99 3.35 -8.77 -12.10
C GLY A 99 3.77 -7.50 -11.38
N MET A 100 3.33 -7.36 -10.14
CA MET A 100 3.69 -6.25 -9.27
C MET A 100 4.80 -6.67 -8.31
N TYR A 101 5.77 -5.79 -8.06
CA TYR A 101 6.96 -6.11 -7.27
C TYR A 101 7.56 -4.84 -6.66
N TRP A 102 8.47 -4.99 -5.69
CA TRP A 102 9.26 -3.87 -5.19
C TRP A 102 10.42 -3.58 -6.14
N TRP A 103 10.71 -2.31 -6.37
CA TRP A 103 11.85 -1.82 -7.14
C TRP A 103 12.68 -0.83 -6.31
N GLU A 104 13.99 -0.97 -6.45
CA GLU A 104 15.03 -0.14 -5.88
C GLU A 104 16.05 0.04 -7.01
N THR A 105 16.66 1.22 -7.11
CA THR A 105 17.71 1.41 -8.12
C THR A 105 19.01 0.74 -7.66
N GLY A 106 19.22 -0.54 -7.97
CA GLY A 106 20.55 -1.16 -7.77
C GLY A 106 20.59 -2.66 -7.49
N GLU A 107 19.61 -3.25 -6.79
CA GLU A 107 19.52 -4.69 -6.51
C GLU A 107 18.17 -5.04 -5.85
N ASN A 108 17.98 -6.27 -5.35
CA ASN A 108 16.71 -6.81 -4.88
C ASN A 108 16.04 -5.93 -3.78
N ALA A 109 14.84 -5.43 -4.08
CA ALA A 109 14.31 -4.17 -3.54
C ALA A 109 13.25 -4.26 -2.44
N ALA A 110 12.95 -5.46 -1.95
CA ALA A 110 11.88 -5.61 -0.97
C ALA A 110 12.30 -4.93 0.35
N PRO A 111 11.52 -3.95 0.85
CA PRO A 111 11.86 -3.29 2.11
C PRO A 111 11.87 -4.30 3.24
N LYS A 112 12.86 -4.21 4.15
CA LYS A 112 13.00 -5.11 5.32
C LYS A 112 11.70 -5.17 6.14
N SER A 113 10.99 -4.05 6.22
CA SER A 113 9.70 -4.00 6.88
C SER A 113 8.75 -2.98 6.26
N THR A 114 7.59 -3.48 5.82
CA THR A 114 6.43 -2.64 5.50
C THR A 114 5.52 -2.35 6.68
N ARG A 115 5.88 -2.83 7.89
CA ARG A 115 5.00 -2.71 9.06
C ARG A 115 4.76 -1.26 9.46
N ARG A 116 5.77 -0.38 9.36
CA ARG A 116 5.68 1.02 9.79
C ARG A 116 4.56 1.78 9.07
N ILE A 117 4.48 1.65 7.74
CA ILE A 117 3.41 2.27 6.96
C ILE A 117 2.04 1.66 7.27
N CYS A 118 1.98 0.33 7.46
CA CYS A 118 0.74 -0.34 7.87
C CYS A 118 0.24 0.18 9.22
N VAL A 119 1.12 0.31 10.23
CA VAL A 119 0.78 0.90 11.54
C VAL A 119 0.24 2.30 11.39
N ALA A 120 0.88 3.14 10.58
CA ALA A 120 0.46 4.53 10.38
C ALA A 120 -0.94 4.63 9.78
N ILE A 121 -1.24 3.79 8.79
CA ILE A 121 -2.56 3.69 8.15
C ILE A 121 -3.59 3.14 9.14
N GLU A 122 -3.28 2.07 9.86
CA GLU A 122 -4.15 1.47 10.87
C GLU A 122 -4.51 2.47 11.97
N ASN A 123 -3.52 3.19 12.49
CA ASN A 123 -3.72 4.22 13.52
C ASN A 123 -4.60 5.36 13.00
N TYR A 124 -4.39 5.81 11.77
CA TYR A 124 -5.23 6.82 11.15
C TYR A 124 -6.68 6.33 10.99
N ILE A 125 -6.90 5.11 10.53
CA ILE A 125 -8.26 4.54 10.43
C ILE A 125 -8.90 4.43 11.82
N ALA A 126 -8.13 4.07 12.85
CA ALA A 126 -8.62 3.93 14.21
C ALA A 126 -9.14 5.24 14.83
N THR A 127 -8.70 6.42 14.37
CA THR A 127 -9.23 7.71 14.86
C THR A 127 -10.67 7.98 14.43
N PHE A 128 -11.22 7.14 13.55
CA PHE A 128 -12.60 7.22 13.07
C PHE A 128 -13.50 6.11 13.62
N ARG A 129 -13.01 5.26 14.52
CA ARG A 129 -13.84 4.24 15.18
C ARG A 129 -14.76 4.85 16.22
#